data_AF-A0A2W5QGR3-F1
#
_entry.id   AF-A0A2W5QGR3-F1
#
_cell.length_a   1.000
_cell.length_b   1.000
_cell.length_c   1.000
_cell.angle_alpha   90.00
_cell.angle_beta   90.00
_cell.angle_gamma   90.00
#
_symmetry.space_group_name_H-M   'P 1'
#
loop_
_entity.id
_entity.type
_entity.pdbx_description
1 polymer ?
#
loop_
_entity_poly.entity_id
_entity_poly.type
_entity_poly.pdbx_seq_one_letter_code
_entity_poly.pdbx_strand_id
1 'polypeptide(L)'
;AVLESAMAIVQAPVRMLAHSLFVVVALTGIKLDWKSPPREAAAVPWREAAARLLPMSGIVAALGVAVALIDASALVWLMPVALPLLLAIPMAVVTSQIALGTSMREANFLLIPEESRSPAVLRRAWMHADRLAQPKSLLAS
;
A
#
# COMPACT_ATOMS: atom_id res chain seq x y z
N ALA A 1 -2.22 17.74 3.38
CA ALA A 1 -2.62 17.33 4.75
C ALA A 1 -3.91 16.51 4.75
N VAL A 2 -5.10 17.08 4.47
CA VAL A 2 -6.38 16.35 4.61
C VAL A 2 -6.44 15.04 3.81
N LEU A 3 -6.05 15.05 2.53
CA LEU A 3 -6.03 13.86 1.69
C LEU A 3 -5.13 12.75 2.25
N GLU A 4 -3.94 13.12 2.69
CA GLU A 4 -2.96 12.21 3.28
C GLU A 4 -3.49 11.62 4.60
N SER A 5 -4.05 12.45 5.47
CA SER A 5 -4.68 11.99 6.71
C SER A 5 -5.87 11.06 6.44
N ALA A 6 -6.73 11.40 5.48
CA ALA A 6 -7.84 10.55 5.09
C ALA A 6 -7.35 9.18 4.58
N MET A 7 -6.35 9.18 3.70
CA MET A 7 -5.77 7.94 3.18
C MET A 7 -5.10 7.12 4.29
N ALA A 8 -4.41 7.77 5.23
CA ALA A 8 -3.80 7.11 6.39
C ALA A 8 -4.85 6.46 7.31
N ILE A 9 -5.97 7.15 7.56
CA ILE A 9 -7.10 6.66 8.37
C ILE A 9 -7.69 5.40 7.72
N VAL A 10 -7.95 5.44 6.42
CA VAL A 10 -8.53 4.29 5.71
C VAL A 10 -7.52 3.12 5.63
N GLN A 11 -6.22 3.39 5.45
CA GLN A 11 -5.21 2.33 5.39
C GLN A 11 -4.86 1.70 6.75
N ALA A 12 -5.11 2.41 7.86
CA ALA A 12 -4.70 1.94 9.18
C ALA A 12 -5.35 0.59 9.56
N PRO A 13 -6.67 0.39 9.47
CA PRO A 13 -7.31 -0.89 9.77
C PRO A 13 -6.78 -2.06 8.93
N VAL A 14 -6.55 -1.82 7.63
CA VAL A 14 -6.01 -2.84 6.72
C VAL A 14 -4.62 -3.28 7.16
N ARG A 15 -3.75 -2.32 7.53
CA ARG A 15 -2.41 -2.62 8.06
C ARG A 15 -2.44 -3.32 9.41
N MET A 16 -3.32 -2.91 10.31
CA MET A 16 -3.48 -3.55 11.62
C MET A 16 -3.86 -5.03 11.46
N LEU A 17 -4.82 -5.31 10.58
CA LEU A 17 -5.27 -6.66 10.32
C LEU A 17 -4.18 -7.53 9.65
N ALA A 18 -3.47 -6.97 8.67
CA ALA A 18 -2.32 -7.65 8.06
C ALA A 18 -1.21 -7.94 9.08
N HIS A 19 -0.96 -7.02 10.01
CA HIS A 19 0.02 -7.20 11.09
C HIS A 19 -0.43 -8.29 12.07
N SER A 20 -1.70 -8.30 12.49
CA SER A 20 -2.24 -9.37 13.35
C SER A 20 -2.14 -10.74 12.69
N LEU A 21 -2.46 -10.83 11.39
CA LEU A 21 -2.31 -12.08 10.64
C LEU A 21 -0.86 -12.53 10.57
N PHE A 22 0.07 -11.61 10.31
CA PHE A 22 1.50 -11.91 10.32
C PHE A 22 1.96 -12.53 11.65
N VAL A 23 1.53 -11.96 12.78
CA VAL A 23 1.85 -12.51 14.11
C VAL A 23 1.26 -13.90 14.31
N VAL A 24 0.00 -14.12 13.94
CA VAL A 24 -0.65 -15.43 14.06
C VAL A 24 0.03 -16.49 13.18
N VAL A 25 0.39 -16.13 11.95
CA VAL A 25 1.13 -17.00 11.02
C VAL A 25 2.51 -17.34 11.56
N ALA A 26 3.22 -16.36 12.13
CA ALA A 26 4.52 -16.56 12.73
C ALA A 26 4.46 -17.50 13.95
N LEU A 27 3.43 -17.37 14.79
CA LEU A 27 3.23 -18.24 15.96
C LEU A 27 2.81 -19.67 15.58
N THR A 28 2.06 -19.84 14.51
CA THR A 28 1.60 -21.17 14.04
C THR A 28 2.65 -21.94 13.25
N GLY A 29 3.78 -21.31 12.89
CA GLY A 29 4.85 -21.94 12.13
C GLY A 29 4.50 -22.23 10.66
N ILE A 30 3.40 -21.66 10.16
CA ILE A 30 3.06 -21.73 8.73
C ILE A 30 4.18 -21.02 7.96
N LYS A 31 4.77 -21.70 6.98
CA LYS A 31 5.84 -21.13 6.16
C LYS A 31 5.30 -19.90 5.42
N LEU A 32 5.82 -18.73 5.79
CA LEU A 32 5.58 -17.49 5.06
C LEU A 32 6.47 -17.50 3.82
N ASP A 33 5.92 -17.83 2.65
CA ASP A 33 6.66 -17.77 1.40
C ASP A 33 6.87 -16.29 1.01
N TRP A 34 8.05 -15.75 1.34
CA TRP A 34 8.42 -14.39 0.96
C TRP A 34 8.87 -14.38 -0.51
N LYS A 35 7.90 -14.19 -1.41
CA LYS A 35 8.20 -13.91 -2.82
C LYS A 35 8.60 -12.45 -2.96
N SER A 36 9.81 -12.21 -3.49
CA SER A 36 10.26 -10.84 -3.77
C SER A 36 9.25 -10.12 -4.67
N PRO A 37 8.77 -8.94 -4.28
CA PRO A 37 7.88 -8.14 -5.13
C PRO A 37 8.53 -7.86 -6.50
N PRO A 38 7.75 -7.79 -7.58
CA PRO A 38 8.25 -7.36 -8.88
C PRO A 38 8.97 -6.01 -8.76
N ARG A 39 10.14 -5.88 -9.40
CA ARG A 39 10.94 -4.63 -9.36
C ARG A 39 10.33 -3.51 -10.21
N GLU A 40 9.53 -3.87 -11.20
CA GLU A 40 8.77 -2.92 -12.00
C GLU A 40 7.44 -2.64 -11.31
N ALA A 41 7.10 -1.35 -11.19
CA ALA A 41 5.80 -0.93 -10.72
C ALA A 41 4.76 -1.39 -11.75
N ALA A 42 4.05 -2.47 -11.46
CA ALA A 42 2.93 -2.94 -12.25
C ALA A 42 1.63 -2.70 -11.48
N ALA A 43 0.62 -2.17 -12.16
CA ALA A 43 -0.70 -2.02 -11.60
C ALA A 43 -1.26 -3.40 -11.19
N VAL A 44 -1.83 -3.49 -9.97
CA VAL A 44 -2.41 -4.75 -9.49
C VAL A 44 -3.76 -4.95 -10.19
N PRO A 45 -3.95 -6.05 -10.95
CA PRO A 45 -5.22 -6.30 -11.60
C PRO A 45 -6.29 -6.70 -10.55
N TRP A 46 -7.54 -6.34 -10.81
CA TRP A 46 -8.68 -6.65 -9.93
C TRP A 46 -8.75 -8.12 -9.51
N ARG A 47 -8.49 -9.03 -10.44
CA ARG A 47 -8.54 -10.48 -10.17
C ARG A 47 -7.46 -10.91 -9.16
N GLU A 48 -6.26 -10.34 -9.24
CA GLU A 48 -5.16 -10.65 -8.32
C GLU A 48 -5.42 -10.02 -6.94
N ALA A 49 -5.88 -8.78 -6.90
CA ALA A 49 -6.29 -8.11 -5.66
C ALA A 49 -7.42 -8.90 -4.97
N ALA A 50 -8.45 -9.28 -5.72
CA ALA A 50 -9.55 -10.10 -5.22
C ALA A 50 -9.05 -11.45 -4.71
N ALA A 51 -8.29 -12.22 -5.49
CA ALA A 51 -7.79 -13.53 -5.05
C ALA A 51 -7.02 -13.48 -3.71
N ARG A 52 -6.28 -12.40 -3.46
CA ARG A 52 -5.54 -12.19 -2.20
C ARG A 52 -6.40 -11.71 -1.04
N LEU A 53 -7.35 -10.82 -1.30
CA LEU A 53 -8.08 -10.09 -0.26
C LEU A 53 -9.50 -10.61 -0.01
N LEU A 54 -10.09 -11.39 -0.93
CA LEU A 54 -11.45 -11.94 -0.79
C LEU A 54 -11.63 -12.80 0.46
N PRO A 55 -10.69 -13.71 0.82
CA PRO A 55 -10.89 -14.56 1.99
C PRO A 55 -11.05 -13.74 3.27
N MET A 56 -10.20 -12.73 3.43
CA MET A 56 -10.24 -11.80 4.56
C MET A 56 -11.47 -10.89 4.51
N SER A 57 -11.77 -10.29 3.36
CA SER A 57 -12.95 -9.44 3.16
C SER A 57 -14.25 -10.21 3.41
N GLY A 58 -14.28 -11.50 3.05
CA GLY A 58 -15.39 -12.41 3.29
C GLY A 58 -15.62 -12.71 4.77
N ILE A 59 -14.55 -12.94 5.54
CA ILE A 59 -14.65 -13.11 7.01
C ILE A 59 -15.20 -11.83 7.65
N VAL A 60 -14.68 -10.66 7.27
CA VAL A 60 -15.16 -9.36 7.78
C VAL A 60 -16.62 -9.13 7.41
N ALA A 61 -17.02 -9.43 6.17
CA ALA A 61 -18.40 -9.31 5.72
C ALA A 61 -19.33 -10.26 6.50
N ALA A 62 -18.93 -11.52 6.70
CA ALA A 62 -19.70 -12.50 7.47
C ALA A 62 -19.88 -12.06 8.93
N LEU A 63 -18.81 -11.56 9.56
CA LEU A 63 -18.89 -11.00 10.92
C LEU A 63 -19.80 -9.77 10.96
N GLY A 64 -19.72 -8.89 9.96
CA GLY A 64 -20.61 -7.73 9.81
C GLY A 64 -22.07 -8.15 9.71
N VAL A 65 -22.39 -9.15 8.90
CA VAL A 65 -23.76 -9.71 8.81
C VAL A 65 -24.19 -10.29 10.15
N ALA A 66 -23.34 -11.06 10.84
CA ALA A 66 -23.67 -11.62 12.15
C ALA A 66 -24.00 -10.53 13.18
N VAL A 67 -23.22 -9.44 13.22
CA VAL A 67 -23.51 -8.29 14.07
C VAL A 67 -24.81 -7.62 13.68
N ALA A 68 -25.07 -7.45 12.38
CA ALA A 68 -26.30 -6.84 11.86
C ALA A 68 -27.57 -7.58 12.31
N LEU A 69 -27.48 -8.91 12.41
CA LEU A 69 -28.58 -9.77 12.86
C LEU A 69 -28.85 -9.66 14.37
N ILE A 70 -27.86 -9.24 15.16
CA ILE A 70 -27.97 -9.07 16.61
C ILE A 70 -28.44 -7.65 16.94
N ASP A 71 -27.71 -6.65 16.42
CA ASP A 71 -28.01 -5.24 16.58
C ASP A 71 -27.40 -4.45 15.41
N ALA A 72 -28.26 -4.06 14.47
CA ALA A 72 -27.83 -3.27 13.32
C ALA A 72 -27.27 -1.89 13.70
N SER A 73 -27.65 -1.32 14.85
CA SER A 73 -27.12 -0.03 15.30
C SER A 73 -25.63 -0.11 15.67
N ALA A 74 -25.17 -1.29 16.11
CA ALA A 74 -23.76 -1.56 16.39
C ALA A 74 -22.88 -1.43 15.13
N LEU A 75 -23.43 -1.64 13.93
CA LEU A 75 -22.67 -1.47 12.68
C LEU A 75 -22.15 -0.05 12.50
N VAL A 76 -22.92 0.97 12.90
CA VAL A 76 -22.52 2.38 12.79
C VAL A 76 -21.20 2.63 13.53
N TRP A 77 -21.04 2.00 14.69
CA TRP A 77 -19.82 2.08 15.50
C TRP A 77 -18.66 1.30 14.89
N LEU A 78 -18.94 0.25 14.11
CA LEU A 78 -17.92 -0.55 13.42
C LEU A 78 -17.50 0.05 12.08
N MET A 79 -18.30 0.94 11.48
CA MET A 79 -18.03 1.55 10.16
C MET A 79 -16.60 2.06 9.98
N PRO A 80 -15.96 2.78 10.95
CA PRO A 80 -14.60 3.28 10.76
C PRO A 80 -13.54 2.19 10.53
N VAL A 81 -13.81 0.97 10.97
CA VAL A 81 -12.92 -0.19 10.82
C VAL A 81 -13.42 -1.14 9.73
N ALA A 82 -14.72 -1.43 9.71
CA ALA A 82 -15.32 -2.36 8.77
C ALA A 82 -15.31 -1.82 7.34
N LEU A 83 -15.63 -0.54 7.13
CA LEU A 83 -15.71 0.04 5.79
C LEU A 83 -14.35 -0.03 5.07
N PRO A 84 -13.20 0.38 5.66
CA PRO A 84 -11.91 0.22 5.01
C PRO A 84 -11.53 -1.23 4.68
N LEU A 85 -11.89 -2.18 5.54
CA LEU A 85 -11.62 -3.59 5.32
C LEU A 85 -12.45 -4.17 4.16
N LEU A 86 -13.71 -3.77 4.05
CA LEU A 86 -14.57 -4.14 2.90
C LEU A 86 -14.10 -3.49 1.60
N LEU A 87 -13.53 -2.28 1.68
CA LEU A 87 -12.97 -1.55 0.53
C LEU A 87 -11.50 -1.89 0.25
N ALA A 88 -10.91 -2.89 0.91
CA ALA A 88 -9.50 -3.22 0.74
C ALA A 88 -9.14 -3.59 -0.71
N ILE A 89 -10.04 -4.30 -1.42
CA ILE A 89 -9.84 -4.69 -2.83
C ILE A 89 -9.77 -3.46 -3.76
N PRO A 90 -10.81 -2.60 -3.85
CA PRO A 90 -10.75 -1.42 -4.72
C PRO A 90 -9.61 -0.48 -4.30
N MET A 91 -9.32 -0.36 -3.01
CA MET A 91 -8.17 0.42 -2.56
C MET A 91 -6.86 -0.11 -3.11
N ALA A 92 -6.57 -1.40 -2.98
CA ALA A 92 -5.32 -1.98 -3.47
C ALA A 92 -5.13 -1.77 -4.98
N VAL A 93 -6.22 -1.85 -5.75
CA VAL A 93 -6.19 -1.60 -7.19
C VAL A 93 -5.95 -0.12 -7.49
N VAL A 94 -6.69 0.79 -6.85
CA VAL A 94 -6.57 2.24 -7.10
C VAL A 94 -5.20 2.76 -6.68
N THR A 95 -4.71 2.36 -5.50
CA THR A 95 -3.42 2.82 -4.97
C THR A 95 -2.22 2.23 -5.72
N SER A 96 -2.41 1.19 -6.54
CA SER A 96 -1.35 0.62 -7.37
C SER A 96 -1.31 1.19 -8.79
N GLN A 97 -2.24 2.07 -9.17
CA GLN A 97 -2.25 2.68 -10.50
C GLN A 97 -1.12 3.69 -10.65
N ILE A 98 -0.25 3.46 -11.64
CA ILE A 98 0.89 4.33 -11.95
C ILE A 98 0.42 5.74 -12.32
N ALA A 99 -0.58 5.85 -13.20
CA ALA A 99 -1.11 7.14 -13.65
C ALA A 99 -1.68 8.00 -12.51
N LEU A 100 -2.32 7.36 -11.53
CA LEU A 100 -2.83 8.04 -10.36
C LEU A 100 -1.68 8.52 -9.46
N GLY A 101 -0.67 7.69 -9.27
CA GLY A 101 0.54 8.04 -8.52
C GLY A 101 1.32 9.20 -9.15
N THR A 102 1.50 9.20 -10.48
CA THR A 102 2.18 10.28 -11.20
C THR A 102 1.39 11.59 -11.11
N SER A 103 0.07 11.56 -11.28
CA SER A 103 -0.78 12.75 -11.15
C SER A 103 -0.77 13.32 -9.72
N MET A 104 -0.83 12.46 -8.70
CA MET A 104 -0.71 12.86 -7.29
C MET A 104 0.64 13.51 -6.98
N ARG A 105 1.72 12.94 -7.53
CA ARG A 105 3.08 13.48 -7.39
C ARG A 105 3.23 14.84 -8.06
N GLU A 106 2.72 15.01 -9.27
CA GLU A 106 2.71 16.30 -9.98
C GLU A 106 1.94 17.38 -9.20
N ALA A 107 0.88 16.98 -8.50
CA ALA A 107 0.10 17.85 -7.63
C ALA A 107 0.71 18.03 -6.22
N ASN A 108 1.93 17.54 -5.97
CA ASN A 108 2.62 17.59 -4.68
C ASN A 108 1.88 16.91 -3.50
N PHE A 109 1.05 15.91 -3.80
CA PHE A 109 0.41 15.08 -2.78
C PHE A 109 1.21 13.81 -2.50
N LEU A 110 1.14 13.35 -1.23
CA LEU A 110 1.72 12.08 -0.78
C LEU A 110 3.24 11.96 -0.99
N LEU A 111 3.94 13.11 -1.06
CA LEU A 111 5.39 13.16 -1.19
C LEU A 111 6.04 13.05 0.18
N ILE A 112 7.10 12.25 0.26
CA ILE A 112 7.96 12.24 1.45
C ILE A 112 8.80 13.53 1.51
N PRO A 113 9.29 13.93 2.70
CA PRO A 113 10.18 15.08 2.85
C PRO A 113 11.39 15.02 1.91
N GLU A 114 11.93 13.82 1.66
CA GLU A 114 13.08 13.59 0.79
C GLU A 114 12.76 13.80 -0.69
N GLU A 115 11.50 13.66 -1.11
CA GLU A 115 11.05 13.91 -2.48
C GLU A 115 10.77 15.39 -2.72
N SER A 116 10.23 16.08 -1.71
CA SER A 116 9.99 17.53 -1.77
C SER A 116 11.25 18.36 -1.52
N ARG A 117 12.18 17.84 -0.70
CA ARG A 117 13.47 18.45 -0.36
C ARG A 117 14.57 17.40 -0.33
N SER A 118 15.07 17.02 -1.51
CA SER A 118 16.17 16.07 -1.67
C SER A 118 17.37 16.40 -0.76
N PRO A 119 17.74 15.54 0.21
CA PRO A 119 18.89 15.75 1.08
C PRO A 119 20.20 15.85 0.29
N ALA A 120 21.20 16.54 0.86
CA ALA A 120 22.50 16.69 0.21
C ALA A 120 23.21 15.35 -0.08
N VAL A 121 22.87 14.28 0.65
CA VAL A 121 23.40 12.93 0.41
C VAL A 121 22.80 12.32 -0.85
N LEU A 122 21.49 12.41 -1.06
CA LEU A 122 20.84 11.92 -2.29
C LEU A 122 21.39 12.66 -3.51
N ARG A 123 21.50 14.00 -3.44
CA ARG A 123 22.08 14.79 -4.55
C ARG A 123 23.50 14.34 -4.90
N ARG A 124 24.32 14.04 -3.90
CA ARG A 124 25.68 13.50 -4.10
C ARG A 124 25.67 12.10 -4.72
N ALA A 125 24.83 11.20 -4.23
CA ALA A 125 24.67 9.87 -4.79
C ALA A 125 24.27 9.92 -6.27
N TRP A 126 23.31 10.78 -6.63
CA TRP A 126 22.91 11.01 -8.03
C TRP A 126 24.06 11.54 -8.89
N MET A 127 24.84 12.52 -8.40
CA MET A 127 26.02 13.02 -9.13
C MET A 127 27.11 11.95 -9.35
N HIS A 128 27.27 11.01 -8.41
CA HIS A 128 28.22 9.91 -8.58
C HIS A 128 27.68 8.83 -9.53
N ALA A 129 26.38 8.53 -9.47
CA ALA A 129 25.73 7.60 -10.38
C ALA A 129 25.81 8.10 -11.83
N ASP A 130 25.55 9.40 -12.06
CA ASP A 130 25.63 10.01 -13.40
C ASP A 130 27.07 9.98 -13.96
N ARG A 131 28.07 10.21 -13.09
CA ARG A 131 29.49 10.07 -13.44
C ARG A 131 29.90 8.64 -13.81
N LEU A 132 29.32 7.63 -13.18
CA LEU A 132 29.59 6.22 -13.48
C LEU A 132 28.80 5.73 -14.71
N ALA A 133 27.64 6.34 -14.98
CA ALA A 133 26.81 6.06 -16.15
C ALA A 133 27.37 6.65 -17.45
N GLN A 134 28.20 7.70 -17.36
CA GLN A 134 28.97 8.19 -18.50
C GLN A 134 29.98 7.12 -18.94
N PRO A 135 29.82 6.52 -20.14
CA PRO A 135 30.79 5.56 -20.64
C PRO A 135 32.15 6.24 -20.78
N LYS A 136 33.21 5.47 -20.56
CA LYS A 136 34.62 5.85 -20.64
C LYS A 136 35.08 6.22 -22.08
N SER A 137 34.27 6.92 -22.87
CA SER A 137 34.57 7.27 -24.27
C SER A 137 35.33 8.58 -24.45
N LEU A 138 35.71 9.28 -23.37
CA LEU A 138 36.40 10.59 -23.44
C LEU A 138 37.85 10.59 -22.92
N LEU A 139 38.46 9.42 -22.68
CA LEU A 139 39.86 9.32 -22.21
C LEU A 139 40.83 8.71 -23.23
N ALA A 140 40.43 8.61 -24.50
CA ALA A 140 41.29 8.16 -25.59
C ALA A 140 41.12 9.05 -26.83
N SER A 141 41.71 10.24 -26.79
CA SER A 141 42.01 11.08 -27.95
C SER A 141 43.27 11.89 -27.66
#